data_AF-A0A0P7ZQC3-F1
#
_entry.id   AF-A0A0P7ZQC3-F1
#
_cell.length_a   1.000
_cell.length_b   1.000
_cell.length_c   1.000
_cell.angle_alpha   90.00
_cell.angle_beta   90.00
_cell.angle_gamma   90.00
#
_symmetry.space_group_name_H-M   'P 1'
#
loop_
_entity.id
_entity.type
_entity.pdbx_description
1 polymer ?
#
loop_
_entity_poly.entity_id
_entity_poly.type
_entity_poly.pdbx_seq_one_letter_code
_entity_poly.pdbx_strand_id
1 'polypeptide(L)'
;MSQSEVVTVRLTSELKAKLDSLSASTQRSKSWLAAEAIAQYVEQEAWQIEGIESAVVLADSPDAQWIEGAAVEAWLDSWGTDSEPSAPCA
;
A
#
# COMPACT_ATOMS: atom_id res chain seq x y z
N MET A 1 15.95 15.82 18.17
CA MET A 1 16.54 15.85 16.81
C MET A 1 16.63 14.41 16.34
N SER A 2 15.85 14.02 15.33
CA SER A 2 16.01 12.72 14.68
C SER A 2 17.37 12.67 13.98
N GLN A 3 18.11 11.57 14.14
CA GLN A 3 19.36 11.35 13.41
C GLN A 3 19.03 11.01 11.96
N SER A 4 19.79 11.59 11.02
CA SER A 4 19.72 11.25 9.60
C SER A 4 20.85 10.29 9.24
N GLU A 5 20.50 9.14 8.67
CA GLU A 5 21.45 8.15 8.18
C GLU A 5 21.67 8.29 6.66
N VAL A 6 22.84 7.88 6.17
CA VAL A 6 23.18 7.94 4.75
C VAL A 6 22.99 6.56 4.10
N VAL A 7 22.21 6.53 3.03
CA VAL A 7 22.06 5.35 2.17
C VAL A 7 22.65 5.64 0.80
N THR A 8 23.48 4.71 0.29
CA THR A 8 24.02 4.78 -1.07
C THR A 8 23.20 3.90 -2.00
N VAL A 9 22.53 4.51 -2.98
CA VAL A 9 21.70 3.81 -3.98
C VAL A 9 22.33 3.89 -5.37
N ARG A 10 22.22 2.80 -6.14
CA ARG A 10 22.63 2.78 -7.55
C ARG A 10 21.47 3.22 -8.42
N LEU A 11 21.70 4.24 -9.25
CA LEU A 11 20.74 4.72 -10.23
C LEU A 11 21.28 4.48 -11.63
N THR A 12 20.39 4.18 -12.58
CA THR A 12 20.74 4.24 -14.00
C THR A 12 21.03 5.68 -14.40
N SER A 13 21.85 5.89 -15.42
CA SER A 13 22.17 7.24 -15.92
C SER A 13 20.91 8.02 -16.32
N GLU A 14 19.91 7.34 -16.90
CA GLU A 14 18.64 7.94 -17.27
C GLU A 14 17.85 8.42 -16.04
N LEU A 15 17.72 7.57 -15.01
CA LEU A 15 16.99 7.93 -13.79
C LEU A 15 17.69 9.07 -13.04
N LYS A 16 19.03 9.07 -13.01
CA LYS A 16 19.81 10.18 -12.46
C LYS A 16 19.49 11.49 -13.19
N ALA A 17 19.47 11.49 -14.52
CA ALA A 17 19.16 12.69 -15.30
C ALA A 17 17.73 13.21 -15.03
N LYS A 18 16.75 12.31 -14.90
CA LYS A 18 15.37 12.67 -14.50
C LYS A 18 15.34 13.30 -13.11
N LEU A 19 16.09 12.74 -12.15
CA LEU A 19 16.19 13.28 -10.79
C LEU A 19 16.90 14.65 -10.75
N ASP A 20 17.94 14.84 -11.56
CA ASP A 20 18.62 16.13 -11.72
C ASP A 20 17.65 17.20 -12.25
N SER A 21 16.85 16.88 -13.28
CA SER A 21 15.82 17.80 -13.81
C SER A 21 14.74 18.12 -12.78
N LEU A 22 14.24 17.11 -12.05
CA LEU A 22 13.23 17.31 -11.02
C LEU A 22 13.73 18.22 -9.90
N SER A 23 14.96 17.97 -9.43
CA SER A 23 15.64 18.79 -8.42
C SER A 23 15.71 20.27 -8.81
N ALA A 24 16.05 20.55 -10.07
CA ALA A 24 16.10 21.92 -10.59
C ALA A 24 14.71 22.57 -10.66
N SER A 25 13.71 21.84 -11.16
CA SER A 25 12.34 22.36 -11.30
C SER A 25 11.64 22.62 -9.96
N THR A 26 11.88 21.78 -8.95
CA THR A 26 11.23 21.90 -7.63
C THR A 26 12.04 22.70 -6.61
N GLN A 27 13.28 23.10 -6.94
CA GLN A 27 14.23 23.73 -6.01
C GLN A 27 14.47 22.89 -4.74
N ARG A 28 14.52 21.57 -4.89
CA ARG A 28 14.78 20.62 -3.80
C ARG A 28 16.08 19.88 -4.05
N SER A 29 16.81 19.53 -2.99
CA SER A 29 18.02 18.73 -3.15
C SER A 29 17.67 17.31 -3.59
N LYS A 30 18.59 16.67 -4.33
CA LYS A 30 18.42 15.28 -4.78
C LYS A 30 18.30 14.30 -3.62
N SER A 31 19.06 14.52 -2.55
CA SER A 31 18.97 13.69 -1.35
C SER A 31 17.61 13.83 -0.68
N TRP A 32 17.02 15.03 -0.65
CA TRP A 32 15.68 15.23 -0.13
C TRP A 32 14.63 14.51 -0.99
N LEU A 33 14.69 14.67 -2.32
CA LEU A 33 13.76 13.99 -3.24
C LEU A 33 13.90 12.46 -3.18
N ALA A 34 15.12 11.94 -3.05
CA ALA A 34 15.36 10.52 -2.92
C ALA A 34 14.83 9.98 -1.58
N ALA A 35 15.07 10.70 -0.48
CA ALA A 35 14.54 10.32 0.83
C ALA A 35 13.01 10.35 0.84
N GLU A 36 12.40 11.36 0.23
CA GLU A 36 10.94 11.47 0.10
C GLU A 36 10.36 10.31 -0.70
N ALA A 37 10.95 9.98 -1.86
CA ALA A 37 10.49 8.86 -2.67
C ALA A 37 10.62 7.51 -1.94
N ILE A 38 11.71 7.32 -1.19
CA ILE A 38 11.90 6.11 -0.37
C ILE A 38 10.88 6.05 0.77
N ALA A 39 10.62 7.18 1.44
CA ALA A 39 9.64 7.24 2.52
C ALA A 39 8.23 6.86 2.04
N GLN A 40 7.79 7.45 0.92
CA GLN A 40 6.48 7.14 0.33
C GLN A 40 6.38 5.66 -0.10
N TYR A 41 7.45 5.11 -0.69
CA TYR A 41 7.48 3.69 -1.06
C TYR A 41 7.39 2.79 0.18
N VAL A 42 8.18 3.06 1.21
CA VAL A 42 8.19 2.25 2.43
C VAL A 42 6.84 2.33 3.15
N GLU A 43 6.23 3.50 3.26
CA GLU A 43 4.91 3.67 3.86
C GLU A 43 3.84 2.86 3.13
N GLN A 44 3.84 2.91 1.79
CA GLN A 44 2.88 2.18 0.96
C GLN A 44 3.03 0.66 1.09
N GLU A 45 4.25 0.15 1.13
CA GLU A 45 4.51 -1.29 1.28
C GLU A 45 4.26 -1.76 2.71
N ALA A 46 4.67 -0.98 3.72
CA ALA A 46 4.52 -1.34 5.12
C ALA A 46 3.05 -1.50 5.52
N TRP A 47 2.18 -0.58 5.07
CA TRP A 47 0.74 -0.67 5.34
C TRP A 47 0.12 -1.95 4.75
N GLN A 48 0.52 -2.35 3.53
CA GLN A 48 0.02 -3.57 2.90
C GLN A 48 0.48 -4.82 3.67
N ILE A 49 1.76 -4.87 4.03
CA ILE A 49 2.33 -6.00 4.77
C ILE A 49 1.65 -6.12 6.14
N GLU A 50 1.55 -5.03 6.88
CA GLU A 50 0.89 -5.00 8.20
C GLU A 50 -0.57 -5.44 8.12
N GLY A 51 -1.30 -5.00 7.08
CA GLY A 51 -2.68 -5.41 6.84
C GLY A 51 -2.81 -6.91 6.57
N ILE A 52 -1.94 -7.48 5.74
CA ILE A 52 -1.92 -8.92 5.44
C ILE A 52 -1.56 -9.72 6.69
N GLU A 53 -0.49 -9.34 7.40
CA GLU A 53 -0.06 -10.04 8.61
C GLU A 53 -1.15 -10.01 9.68
N SER A 54 -1.80 -8.87 9.88
CA SER A 54 -2.92 -8.72 10.81
C SER A 54 -4.13 -9.58 10.41
N ALA A 55 -4.46 -9.64 9.12
CA ALA A 55 -5.55 -10.46 8.61
C ALA A 55 -5.28 -11.96 8.79
N VAL A 56 -4.05 -12.41 8.54
CA VAL A 56 -3.63 -13.80 8.78
C VAL A 56 -3.72 -14.15 10.27
N VAL A 57 -3.20 -13.28 11.15
CA VAL A 57 -3.29 -13.49 12.61
C VAL A 57 -4.74 -13.58 13.07
N LEU A 58 -5.62 -12.71 12.57
CA LEU A 58 -7.05 -12.77 12.88
C LEU A 58 -7.68 -14.06 12.37
N ALA A 59 -7.39 -14.47 11.13
CA ALA A 59 -7.90 -15.68 10.50
C ALA A 59 -7.53 -16.96 11.28
N ASP A 60 -6.32 -17.02 11.83
CA ASP A 60 -5.84 -18.14 12.64
C ASP A 60 -6.34 -18.09 14.11
N SER A 61 -6.99 -17.01 14.52
CA SER A 61 -7.48 -16.82 15.88
C SER A 61 -8.84 -17.52 16.12
N PRO A 62 -9.18 -17.89 17.37
CA PRO A 62 -10.49 -18.45 17.68
C PRO A 62 -11.65 -17.43 17.54
N ASP A 63 -11.33 -16.14 17.47
CA ASP A 63 -12.30 -15.05 17.30
C ASP A 63 -12.56 -14.75 15.81
N ALA A 64 -11.96 -15.52 14.89
CA ALA A 64 -12.14 -15.36 13.46
C ALA A 64 -13.61 -15.58 13.07
N GLN A 65 -14.18 -14.59 12.38
CA GLN A 65 -15.51 -14.63 11.81
C GLN A 65 -15.42 -14.86 10.31
N TRP A 66 -16.15 -15.85 9.80
CA TRP A 66 -16.11 -16.27 8.40
C TRP A 66 -17.51 -16.25 7.80
N ILE A 67 -17.59 -15.86 6.52
CA ILE A 67 -18.82 -15.89 5.72
C ILE A 67 -18.68 -17.02 4.70
N GLU A 68 -19.74 -17.79 4.49
CA GLU A 68 -19.75 -18.82 3.45
C GLU A 68 -19.60 -18.21 2.06
N GLY A 69 -18.70 -18.78 1.25
CA GLY A 69 -18.43 -18.28 -0.11
C GLY A 69 -19.68 -18.19 -0.99
N ALA A 70 -20.59 -19.16 -0.89
CA ALA A 70 -21.85 -19.16 -1.65
C ALA A 70 -22.76 -17.97 -1.32
N ALA A 71 -22.76 -17.50 -0.06
CA ALA A 71 -23.52 -16.31 0.32
C ALA A 71 -22.93 -15.02 -0.27
N VAL A 72 -21.59 -14.94 -0.35
CA VAL A 72 -20.88 -13.84 -1.00
C VAL A 72 -21.11 -13.85 -2.51
N GLU A 73 -21.03 -15.02 -3.16
CA GLU A 73 -21.29 -15.18 -4.60
C GLU A 73 -22.72 -14.76 -4.96
N ALA A 74 -23.73 -15.26 -4.23
CA ALA A 74 -25.12 -14.88 -4.47
C ALA A 74 -25.37 -13.37 -4.32
N TRP A 75 -24.65 -12.71 -3.40
CA TRP A 75 -24.71 -11.26 -3.24
C TRP A 75 -24.04 -10.53 -4.41
N LEU A 76 -22.84 -10.94 -4.82
CA LEU A 76 -22.14 -10.34 -5.97
C LEU A 76 -22.94 -10.48 -7.27
N ASP A 77 -23.60 -11.62 -7.49
CA ASP A 77 -24.44 -11.86 -8.66
C ASP A 77 -25.69 -10.98 -8.72
N SER A 78 -26.12 -10.45 -7.56
CA SER A 78 -27.29 -9.56 -7.47
C SER A 78 -26.97 -8.09 -7.72
N TRP A 79 -25.68 -7.71 -7.77
CA TRP A 79 -25.25 -6.33 -7.99
C TRP A 79 -25.77 -5.77 -9.31
N GLY A 80 -26.31 -4.56 -9.27
CA GLY A 80 -26.87 -3.90 -10.45
C GLY A 80 -28.28 -4.38 -10.84
N THR A 81 -28.94 -5.17 -9.98
CA THR A 81 -30.36 -5.50 -10.10
C THR A 81 -31.21 -4.68 -9.12
N ASP A 82 -32.51 -4.61 -9.38
CA ASP A 82 -33.47 -3.95 -8.46
C ASP A 82 -33.67 -4.72 -7.14
N SER A 83 -33.01 -5.87 -6.96
CA SER A 83 -33.15 -6.77 -5.81
C SER A 83 -31.79 -7.12 -5.18
N GLU A 84 -30.92 -6.11 -5.01
CA GLU A 84 -29.66 -6.25 -4.29
C GLU A 84 -29.92 -6.40 -2.77
N PRO A 85 -29.65 -7.57 -2.15
CA PRO A 85 -29.78 -7.76 -0.72
C PRO A 85 -28.62 -7.09 0.02
N SER A 86 -28.76 -6.92 1.33
CA SER A 86 -27.66 -6.44 2.17
C SER A 86 -26.47 -7.39 2.10
N ALA A 87 -25.25 -6.82 2.10
CA ALA A 87 -24.02 -7.59 2.10
C ALA A 87 -24.03 -8.63 3.24
N PRO A 88 -23.59 -9.88 2.97
CA PRO A 88 -23.49 -10.89 4.01
C PRO A 88 -22.48 -10.42 5.07
N CYS A 89 -22.78 -10.70 6.33
CA CYS A 89 -21.93 -10.38 7.48
C CYS A 89 -21.82 -11.61 8.39
N ALA A 90 -20.69 -11.73 9.10
CA ALA A 90 -20.43 -12.77 10.07
C ALA A 90 -20.61 -12.28 11.52
#